data_AF-A0A441ULY5-F1
#
_entry.id   AF-A0A441ULY5-F1
#
_cell.length_a   1.000
_cell.length_b   1.000
_cell.length_c   1.000
_cell.angle_alpha   90.00
_cell.angle_beta   90.00
_cell.angle_gamma   90.00
#
_symmetry.space_group_name_H-M   'P 1'
#
loop_
_entity.id
_entity.type
_entity.pdbx_description
1 polymer ?
#
loop_
_entity_poly.entity_id
_entity_poly.type
_entity_poly.pdbx_seq_one_letter_code
_entity_poly.pdbx_strand_id
1 'polypeptide(L)'
;MTFVQSSRPPSCSPAPSFADRRHLASLLRGSAMLCLVSFCIILLLGSAAHGRPQADDRLGPRDTIELHVWQWTALRDGVLEALQLNHSFTIDSTGTLDLPLIGSIAAAGLHEEELAKLISDRLQARSGRQERADITVKLIQSSPSDLTASVEVKQEAPEPPEDAARDGSSAVASQRTSVETGQAEAQPGVRGPHTPRQPAAEQQQALQGALLNELSAARMEIAAARAEALATRQAARNDAARRNQILATARQRADALVRELDAVRTDRGTLEQKLFAALGEVDALRKSVQPARADHDGRDLAAARAELSVMQRGVRDASAQARAVADTMAEQGQALKEQRRRAEELALDLEVARREVEDLKAKAVFADREKAAMLAARRTIETSMAEARRALDEQRHKAERFERELAAARQTIDALKASADLAAAARTDAIRGRQAAEAALKRAGDALELERERAGTAARDRDSARRERDAAKQEASRVSMELSVALEQERNKAIGLARELSAARKAIDVEKARDERRSERINRVPKARAVATSRTDVSVRSRPARQSGLRENQKVKAKRPSRPVLVATIALPDALLPKRPPKLGAH
;
A
#
# COMPACT_ATOMS: atom_id res chain seq x y z
N MET A 1 23.08 44.93 7.42
CA MET A 1 22.90 45.37 8.82
C MET A 1 22.09 44.27 9.52
N THR A 2 22.71 43.32 10.25
CA THR A 2 23.26 43.42 11.65
C THR A 2 22.12 43.52 12.69
N PHE A 3 21.98 42.72 13.74
CA PHE A 3 22.78 41.68 14.45
C PHE A 3 21.82 40.49 14.79
N VAL A 4 22.16 39.20 14.90
CA VAL A 4 23.25 38.44 15.54
C VAL A 4 23.33 38.59 17.07
N GLN A 5 22.85 37.58 17.81
CA GLN A 5 23.59 37.12 18.99
C GLN A 5 23.40 35.63 19.25
N SER A 6 24.53 34.94 19.37
CA SER A 6 24.68 33.55 19.81
C SER A 6 25.83 33.53 20.80
N SER A 7 25.69 32.78 21.90
CA SER A 7 26.77 32.52 22.86
C SER A 7 26.59 31.13 23.47
N ARG A 8 27.70 30.42 23.71
CA ARG A 8 27.82 28.95 23.83
C ARG A 8 28.97 28.59 24.80
N PRO A 9 29.25 27.28 25.03
CA PRO A 9 28.93 26.44 26.20
C PRO A 9 29.91 26.68 27.40
N PRO A 10 30.74 25.78 28.01
CA PRO A 10 31.11 24.35 27.80
C PRO A 10 30.27 23.42 28.73
N SER A 11 30.62 22.20 29.20
CA SER A 11 31.83 21.35 29.12
C SER A 11 31.56 19.82 29.19
N CYS A 12 32.48 19.04 28.58
CA CYS A 12 32.86 17.62 28.76
C CYS A 12 32.63 17.00 30.18
N SER A 13 32.57 15.69 30.47
CA SER A 13 32.66 14.34 29.80
C SER A 13 32.60 13.26 30.95
N PRO A 14 33.04 11.98 30.84
CA PRO A 14 32.51 10.81 30.12
C PRO A 14 32.17 9.58 31.03
N ALA A 15 31.84 8.41 30.43
CA ALA A 15 31.57 7.10 31.09
C ALA A 15 32.84 6.28 31.48
N PRO A 16 32.74 5.20 32.31
CA PRO A 16 32.59 3.78 31.84
C PRO A 16 31.62 2.94 32.74
N SER A 17 31.14 1.70 32.50
CA SER A 17 31.51 0.48 31.73
C SER A 17 32.25 -0.66 32.50
N PHE A 18 32.06 -1.91 32.05
CA PHE A 18 32.44 -3.24 32.60
C PHE A 18 31.57 -3.81 33.76
N ALA A 19 31.09 -5.07 33.83
CA ALA A 19 31.03 -6.30 33.00
C ALA A 19 31.56 -7.56 33.74
N ASP A 20 30.67 -8.57 33.84
CA ASP A 20 30.92 -10.03 33.88
C ASP A 20 31.75 -10.63 35.06
N ARG A 21 31.17 -11.62 35.78
CA ARG A 21 31.60 -13.04 35.71
C ARG A 21 30.94 -14.03 36.71
N ARG A 22 30.38 -15.09 36.12
CA ARG A 22 30.53 -16.53 36.46
C ARG A 22 30.03 -17.08 37.81
N HIS A 23 28.84 -17.68 37.74
CA HIS A 23 28.62 -19.14 37.81
C HIS A 23 29.63 -20.09 38.51
N LEU A 24 29.01 -21.09 39.18
CA LEU A 24 29.47 -22.45 39.55
C LEU A 24 30.18 -22.66 40.90
N ALA A 25 29.38 -23.11 41.89
CA ALA A 25 29.82 -24.05 42.92
C ALA A 25 28.65 -24.94 43.40
N SER A 26 28.81 -26.27 43.29
CA SER A 26 28.23 -27.35 44.12
C SER A 26 26.86 -27.09 44.81
N LEU A 27 25.73 -27.73 44.46
CA LEU A 27 25.55 -29.14 44.10
C LEU A 27 26.15 -30.15 45.12
N LEU A 28 25.97 -29.90 46.41
CA LEU A 28 26.20 -30.88 47.50
C LEU A 28 25.25 -30.71 48.71
N ARG A 29 23.97 -30.41 48.43
CA ARG A 29 22.84 -30.46 49.40
C ARG A 29 21.63 -31.25 48.87
N GLY A 30 21.87 -32.14 47.91
CA GLY A 30 20.83 -32.78 47.09
C GLY A 30 19.90 -33.79 47.79
N SER A 31 20.22 -34.24 49.01
CA SER A 31 19.42 -35.28 49.70
C SER A 31 18.40 -34.75 50.71
N ALA A 32 18.50 -33.49 51.14
CA ALA A 32 17.53 -32.87 52.05
C ALA A 32 16.49 -32.01 51.32
N MET A 33 16.86 -31.44 50.16
CA MET A 33 15.97 -30.61 49.34
C MET A 33 14.81 -31.40 48.72
N LEU A 34 14.98 -32.67 48.32
CA LEU A 34 13.89 -33.42 47.69
C LEU A 34 12.72 -33.73 48.64
N CYS A 35 13.00 -34.03 49.92
CA CYS A 35 11.94 -34.27 50.90
C CYS A 35 11.17 -32.98 51.24
N LEU A 36 11.87 -31.84 51.31
CA LEU A 36 11.24 -30.52 51.45
C LEU A 36 10.37 -30.16 50.23
N VAL A 37 10.87 -30.38 49.02
CA VAL A 37 10.09 -30.13 47.78
C VAL A 37 8.85 -31.03 47.70
N SER A 38 8.95 -32.31 48.08
CA SER A 38 7.78 -33.20 48.14
C SER A 38 6.73 -32.73 49.15
N PHE A 39 7.16 -32.31 50.35
CA PHE A 39 6.27 -31.76 51.37
C PHE A 39 5.62 -30.43 50.94
N CYS A 40 6.37 -29.57 50.22
CA CYS A 40 5.84 -28.34 49.62
C CYS A 40 4.80 -28.62 48.51
N ILE A 41 4.98 -29.66 47.70
CA ILE A 41 4.01 -30.01 46.64
C ILE A 41 2.69 -30.52 47.24
N ILE A 42 2.75 -31.31 48.32
CA ILE A 42 1.54 -31.80 49.01
C ILE A 42 0.79 -30.63 49.69
N LEU A 43 1.51 -29.65 50.26
CA LEU A 43 0.90 -28.42 50.78
C LEU A 43 0.34 -27.48 49.68
N LEU A 44 0.80 -27.61 48.43
CA LEU A 44 0.35 -26.76 47.30
C LEU A 44 -0.88 -27.28 46.55
N LEU A 45 -1.28 -28.55 46.71
CA LEU A 45 -2.38 -29.17 45.95
C LEU A 45 -3.57 -29.65 46.80
N GLY A 46 -3.58 -29.37 48.11
CA GLY A 46 -4.40 -30.13 49.08
C GLY A 46 -5.26 -29.33 50.07
N SER A 47 -5.73 -28.13 49.76
CA SER A 47 -6.82 -27.52 50.55
C SER A 47 -7.61 -26.45 49.79
N ALA A 48 -8.92 -26.62 49.69
CA ALA A 48 -9.84 -25.69 49.05
C ALA A 48 -10.86 -25.15 50.07
N ALA A 49 -10.53 -24.03 50.72
CA ALA A 49 -11.50 -23.14 51.38
C ALA A 49 -10.82 -21.82 51.78
N HIS A 50 -11.35 -20.69 51.26
CA HIS A 50 -11.12 -19.30 51.69
C HIS A 50 -9.69 -18.72 51.62
N GLY A 51 -9.59 -17.51 51.05
CA GLY A 51 -8.40 -16.65 51.11
C GLY A 51 -7.41 -16.81 49.96
N ARG A 52 -7.74 -16.30 48.78
CA ARG A 52 -6.74 -16.03 47.74
C ARG A 52 -6.17 -14.62 47.98
N PRO A 53 -4.84 -14.40 47.97
CA PRO A 53 -4.28 -13.11 48.32
C PRO A 53 -4.67 -12.05 47.30
N GLN A 54 -5.15 -10.93 47.83
CA GLN A 54 -5.29 -9.64 47.17
C GLN A 54 -4.01 -9.35 46.37
N ALA A 55 -4.10 -9.40 45.03
CA ALA A 55 -3.27 -8.52 44.24
C ALA A 55 -3.60 -7.10 44.73
N ASP A 56 -2.58 -6.26 44.89
CA ASP A 56 -2.81 -4.89 45.34
C ASP A 56 -3.37 -4.11 44.13
N ASP A 57 -4.65 -4.36 43.81
CA ASP A 57 -5.47 -3.71 42.77
C ASP A 57 -5.79 -2.25 43.18
N ARG A 58 -4.78 -1.60 43.77
CA ARG A 58 -4.78 -0.22 44.22
C ARG A 58 -4.22 0.61 43.09
N LEU A 59 -4.98 1.63 42.73
CA LEU A 59 -4.57 2.56 41.70
C LEU A 59 -3.28 3.28 42.13
N GLY A 60 -2.28 3.32 41.26
CA GLY A 60 -1.00 3.97 41.46
C GLY A 60 -0.95 5.38 40.84
N PRO A 61 -0.04 6.26 41.29
CA PRO A 61 0.29 7.47 40.57
C PRO A 61 0.77 7.15 39.14
N ARG A 62 0.23 7.85 38.13
CA ARG A 62 0.38 7.61 36.67
C ARG A 62 -0.45 6.47 36.06
N ASP A 63 -1.29 5.78 36.81
CA ASP A 63 -2.22 4.83 36.20
C ASP A 63 -3.27 5.54 35.34
N THR A 64 -3.64 4.91 34.22
CA THR A 64 -4.71 5.38 33.34
C THR A 64 -5.96 4.57 33.62
N ILE A 65 -7.07 5.23 33.95
CA ILE A 65 -8.37 4.59 34.11
C ILE A 65 -9.30 4.97 32.97
N GLU A 66 -10.16 4.05 32.56
CA GLU A 66 -11.30 4.29 31.69
C GLU A 66 -12.54 4.47 32.56
N LEU A 67 -13.17 5.64 32.51
CA LEU A 67 -14.39 5.93 33.24
C LEU A 67 -15.60 5.77 32.31
N HIS A 68 -16.59 4.97 32.71
CA HIS A 68 -17.86 4.83 32.02
C HIS A 68 -19.01 5.09 32.99
N VAL A 69 -19.75 6.17 32.74
CA VAL A 69 -20.93 6.59 33.49
C VAL A 69 -22.17 6.26 32.66
N TRP A 70 -22.97 5.30 33.14
CA TRP A 70 -24.22 4.89 32.51
C TRP A 70 -25.43 5.50 33.22
N GLN A 71 -26.52 5.70 32.49
CA GLN A 71 -27.81 6.22 32.97
C GLN A 71 -27.79 7.63 33.64
N TRP A 72 -26.65 8.31 33.69
CA TRP A 72 -26.55 9.66 34.25
C TRP A 72 -27.01 10.74 33.25
N THR A 73 -28.26 11.20 33.40
CA THR A 73 -28.82 12.28 32.59
C THR A 73 -29.57 13.33 33.41
N ALA A 74 -28.86 14.15 34.20
CA ALA A 74 -29.25 15.54 34.52
C ALA A 74 -28.20 16.28 35.36
N LEU A 75 -27.79 17.47 34.93
CA LEU A 75 -28.30 18.72 35.55
C LEU A 75 -28.28 19.88 34.53
N ARG A 76 -29.16 20.87 34.77
CA ARG A 76 -29.47 22.15 34.08
C ARG A 76 -29.06 22.42 32.61
N ASP A 77 -27.87 22.08 32.12
CA ASP A 77 -27.35 22.49 30.80
C ASP A 77 -26.81 21.33 29.90
N GLY A 78 -27.28 20.09 30.13
CA GLY A 78 -27.58 19.17 29.02
C GLY A 78 -26.73 17.92 28.81
N VAL A 79 -26.97 17.27 27.66
CA VAL A 79 -26.50 15.90 27.31
C VAL A 79 -24.98 15.81 27.08
N LEU A 80 -24.31 16.95 26.90
CA LEU A 80 -22.86 17.03 26.61
C LEU A 80 -21.96 16.78 27.83
N GLU A 81 -22.51 16.78 29.06
CA GLU A 81 -21.72 16.60 30.29
C GLU A 81 -21.39 15.13 30.56
N ALA A 82 -22.32 14.20 30.31
CA ALA A 82 -22.08 12.77 30.50
C ALA A 82 -21.03 12.22 29.51
N LEU A 83 -20.97 12.75 28.28
CA LEU A 83 -19.95 12.37 27.31
C LEU A 83 -18.53 12.74 27.75
N GLN A 84 -18.35 13.86 28.47
CA GLN A 84 -17.03 14.32 28.92
C GLN A 84 -16.46 13.48 30.07
N LEU A 85 -17.30 12.76 30.81
CA LEU A 85 -16.89 11.82 31.85
C LEU A 85 -16.63 10.40 31.29
N ASN A 86 -17.05 10.12 30.05
CA ASN A 86 -16.91 8.80 29.42
C ASN A 86 -15.60 8.70 28.61
N HIS A 87 -14.48 9.01 29.27
CA HIS A 87 -13.14 9.13 28.69
C HIS A 87 -12.09 8.44 29.56
N SER A 88 -10.86 8.32 29.04
CA SER A 88 -9.70 7.90 29.83
C SER A 88 -9.07 9.06 30.59
N PHE A 89 -8.73 8.83 31.86
CA PHE A 89 -8.13 9.81 32.76
C PHE A 89 -6.89 9.23 33.41
N THR A 90 -5.84 10.05 33.57
CA THR A 90 -4.59 9.66 34.22
C THR A 90 -4.54 10.18 35.65
N ILE A 91 -4.15 9.33 36.59
CA ILE A 91 -3.82 9.75 37.95
C ILE A 91 -2.49 10.50 37.91
N ASP A 92 -2.41 11.66 38.53
CA ASP A 92 -1.20 12.48 38.54
C ASP A 92 -0.10 11.89 39.43
N SER A 93 1.08 12.52 39.44
CA SER A 93 2.21 12.08 40.28
C SER A 93 2.02 12.27 41.79
N THR A 94 0.98 13.00 42.21
CA THR A 94 0.57 13.19 43.60
C THR A 94 -0.51 12.21 44.05
N GLY A 95 -1.02 11.37 43.13
CA GLY A 95 -2.06 10.39 43.42
C GLY A 95 -3.49 10.94 43.34
N THR A 96 -3.65 12.14 42.78
CA THR A 96 -4.95 12.78 42.53
C THR A 96 -5.42 12.56 41.09
N LEU A 97 -6.73 12.46 40.94
CA LEU A 97 -7.44 12.28 39.69
C LEU A 97 -8.34 13.50 39.48
N ASP A 98 -8.03 14.30 38.46
CA ASP A 98 -8.83 15.48 38.11
C ASP A 98 -9.94 15.09 37.12
N LEU A 99 -11.19 15.06 37.61
CA LEU A 99 -12.35 14.80 36.78
C LEU A 99 -13.10 16.11 36.45
N PRO A 100 -13.51 16.33 35.18
CA PRO A 100 -14.42 17.40 34.81
C PRO A 100 -15.66 17.41 35.70
N LEU A 101 -16.16 18.60 36.05
CA LEU A 101 -17.36 18.81 36.88
C LEU A 101 -17.27 18.34 38.34
N ILE A 102 -16.50 17.29 38.67
CA ILE A 102 -16.42 16.69 40.01
C ILE A 102 -15.24 17.26 40.82
N GLY A 103 -14.19 17.69 40.13
CA GLY A 103 -12.95 18.20 40.69
C GLY A 103 -11.97 17.09 41.07
N SER A 104 -10.90 17.47 41.77
CA SER A 104 -9.83 16.56 42.20
C SER A 104 -10.31 15.54 43.23
N ILE A 105 -9.97 14.27 42.99
CA ILE A 105 -10.26 13.12 43.86
C ILE A 105 -8.94 12.44 44.20
N ALA A 106 -8.70 12.09 45.48
CA ALA A 106 -7.58 11.23 45.84
C ALA A 106 -7.88 9.80 45.37
N ALA A 107 -7.17 9.33 44.34
CA ALA A 107 -7.39 8.03 43.70
C ALA A 107 -6.29 7.02 44.06
N ALA A 108 -5.06 7.47 44.32
CA ALA A 108 -3.97 6.58 44.66
C ALA A 108 -4.22 5.81 45.96
N GLY A 109 -4.02 4.50 45.92
CA GLY A 109 -4.24 3.60 47.05
C GLY A 109 -5.68 3.08 47.21
N LEU A 110 -6.64 3.58 46.42
CA LEU A 110 -8.02 3.08 46.36
C LEU A 110 -8.15 1.93 45.35
N HIS A 111 -9.11 1.04 45.58
CA HIS A 111 -9.54 0.06 44.59
C HIS A 111 -10.48 0.68 43.53
N GLU A 112 -10.56 0.08 42.34
CA GLU A 112 -11.41 0.55 41.24
C GLU A 112 -12.89 0.71 41.65
N GLU A 113 -13.42 -0.23 42.44
CA GLU A 113 -14.78 -0.17 42.99
C GLU A 113 -14.98 0.96 44.02
N GLU A 114 -13.97 1.20 44.86
CA GLU A 114 -14.00 2.27 45.87
C GLU A 114 -13.97 3.64 45.19
N LEU A 115 -13.14 3.78 44.15
CA LEU A 115 -13.09 4.98 43.33
C LEU A 115 -14.42 5.19 42.57
N ALA A 116 -14.98 4.16 41.93
CA ALA A 116 -16.28 4.24 41.26
C ALA A 116 -17.39 4.71 42.22
N LYS A 117 -17.40 4.18 43.44
CA LYS A 117 -18.32 4.60 44.51
C LYS A 117 -18.11 6.04 44.94
N LEU A 118 -16.86 6.47 45.17
CA LEU A 118 -16.53 7.85 45.57
C LEU A 118 -16.92 8.86 44.47
N ILE A 119 -16.67 8.53 43.20
CA ILE A 119 -17.11 9.32 42.04
C ILE A 119 -18.65 9.41 42.02
N SER A 120 -19.37 8.31 42.26
CA SER A 120 -20.84 8.28 42.28
C SER A 120 -21.42 9.10 43.45
N ASP A 121 -20.90 8.92 44.67
CA ASP A 121 -21.31 9.70 45.86
C ASP A 121 -21.03 11.20 45.67
N ARG A 122 -19.93 11.58 45.00
CA ARG A 122 -19.57 13.00 44.77
C ARG A 122 -20.34 13.63 43.60
N LEU A 123 -20.67 12.87 42.55
CA LEU A 123 -21.65 13.27 41.54
C LEU A 123 -23.03 13.47 42.15
N GLN A 124 -23.46 12.55 43.02
CA GLN A 124 -24.74 12.62 43.73
C GLN A 124 -24.83 13.85 44.64
N ALA A 125 -23.78 14.12 45.43
CA ALA A 125 -23.71 15.29 46.30
C ALA A 125 -23.75 16.61 45.51
N ARG A 126 -23.23 16.64 44.27
CA ARG A 126 -23.22 17.83 43.40
C ARG A 126 -24.50 17.98 42.57
N SER A 127 -25.20 16.90 42.25
CA SER A 127 -26.49 16.92 41.53
C SER A 127 -27.68 17.26 42.43
N GLY A 128 -27.57 16.96 43.73
CA GLY A 128 -28.65 17.19 44.71
C GLY A 128 -29.85 16.25 44.53
N ARG A 129 -29.70 15.12 43.83
CA ARG A 129 -30.74 14.08 43.67
C ARG A 129 -30.40 12.79 44.40
N GLN A 130 -31.42 11.99 44.69
CA GLN A 130 -31.28 10.70 45.40
C GLN A 130 -30.88 9.53 44.48
N GLU A 131 -30.80 9.78 43.18
CA GLU A 131 -30.48 8.80 42.13
C GLU A 131 -28.96 8.63 42.01
N ARG A 132 -28.47 7.39 42.05
CA ARG A 132 -27.04 7.05 41.93
C ARG A 132 -26.69 6.86 40.46
N ALA A 133 -25.50 7.33 40.07
CA ALA A 133 -24.93 6.98 38.78
C ALA A 133 -24.37 5.55 38.84
N ASP A 134 -24.68 4.74 37.83
CA ASP A 134 -23.99 3.47 37.60
C ASP A 134 -22.64 3.76 36.92
N ILE A 135 -21.57 3.63 37.69
CA ILE A 135 -20.21 3.94 37.25
C ILE A 135 -19.39 2.67 37.18
N THR A 136 -18.78 2.43 36.02
CA THR A 136 -17.74 1.42 35.85
C THR A 136 -16.41 2.13 35.64
N VAL A 137 -15.45 1.87 36.52
CA VAL A 137 -14.04 2.20 36.32
C VAL A 137 -13.35 0.95 35.80
N LYS A 138 -12.41 1.10 34.87
CA LYS A 138 -11.50 0.04 34.42
C LYS A 138 -10.07 0.55 34.38
N LEU A 139 -9.13 -0.15 35.01
CA LEU A 139 -7.71 0.15 34.90
C LEU A 139 -7.15 -0.26 33.52
N ILE A 140 -6.59 0.72 32.79
CA ILE A 140 -5.77 0.49 31.59
C ILE A 140 -4.29 0.60 32.00
N GLN A 141 -3.72 -0.53 32.43
CA GLN A 141 -2.30 -0.59 32.80
C GLN A 141 -1.41 -0.19 31.61
N SER A 142 -0.60 0.85 31.83
CA SER A 142 0.30 1.43 30.84
C SER A 142 1.75 1.06 31.15
N SER A 143 2.21 -0.11 30.70
CA SER A 143 3.62 -0.50 30.86
C SER A 143 4.57 0.45 30.11
N PRO A 144 5.67 0.92 30.72
CA PRO A 144 6.65 1.76 30.03
C PRO A 144 7.36 0.93 28.95
N SER A 145 7.45 1.51 27.75
CA SER A 145 7.85 0.78 26.54
C SER A 145 9.36 0.53 26.46
N ASP A 146 9.73 -0.63 25.90
CA ASP A 146 11.04 -0.82 25.28
C ASP A 146 10.92 -1.62 23.97
N LEU A 147 11.68 -1.17 22.95
CA LEU A 147 12.01 -1.85 21.69
C LEU A 147 10.88 -2.24 20.70
N THR A 148 10.63 -1.32 19.75
CA THR A 148 10.65 -1.57 18.29
C THR A 148 10.26 -2.96 17.76
N ALA A 149 9.00 -3.15 17.36
CA ALA A 149 8.61 -4.08 16.28
C ALA A 149 7.27 -3.66 15.65
N SER A 150 7.01 -4.10 14.42
CA SER A 150 5.90 -3.63 13.59
C SER A 150 4.51 -4.10 14.03
N VAL A 151 3.54 -3.23 13.78
CA VAL A 151 2.10 -3.50 13.59
C VAL A 151 1.86 -4.75 12.73
N GLU A 152 0.96 -5.65 13.16
CA GLU A 152 -0.32 -6.01 12.49
C GLU A 152 -1.14 -7.00 13.37
N VAL A 153 -2.35 -7.41 12.91
CA VAL A 153 -3.39 -8.24 13.58
C VAL A 153 -4.27 -7.41 14.54
N LYS A 154 -5.50 -6.98 14.20
CA LYS A 154 -6.71 -7.66 13.69
C LYS A 154 -7.34 -8.64 14.69
N GLN A 155 -8.29 -8.14 15.49
CA GLN A 155 -9.13 -8.96 16.37
C GLN A 155 -10.16 -9.76 15.58
N GLU A 156 -10.36 -11.01 16.00
CA GLU A 156 -11.48 -11.90 15.71
C GLU A 156 -11.92 -12.47 17.08
N ALA A 157 -13.23 -12.58 17.34
CA ALA A 157 -13.77 -13.02 18.63
C ALA A 157 -14.33 -14.47 18.56
N PRO A 158 -14.39 -15.22 19.68
CA PRO A 158 -14.63 -16.67 19.66
C PRO A 158 -16.08 -17.09 19.98
N GLU A 159 -16.43 -18.31 19.55
CA GLU A 159 -17.67 -19.03 19.91
C GLU A 159 -17.65 -19.58 21.36
N PRO A 160 -18.83 -19.88 21.96
CA PRO A 160 -18.96 -20.64 23.20
C PRO A 160 -19.15 -22.17 22.95
N PRO A 161 -18.73 -23.05 23.89
CA PRO A 161 -18.78 -24.51 23.71
C PRO A 161 -20.00 -25.21 24.34
N GLU A 162 -20.28 -26.44 23.86
CA GLU A 162 -21.11 -27.48 24.49
C GLU A 162 -20.37 -28.09 25.73
N ASP A 163 -20.95 -28.80 26.71
CA ASP A 163 -21.92 -29.90 26.63
C ASP A 163 -22.36 -30.39 28.06
N ALA A 164 -23.32 -31.34 28.10
CA ALA A 164 -23.59 -32.39 29.11
C ALA A 164 -24.43 -32.11 30.38
N ALA A 165 -25.68 -32.66 30.41
CA ALA A 165 -26.09 -33.84 31.21
C ALA A 165 -27.56 -33.87 31.72
N ARG A 166 -28.33 -34.86 31.18
CA ARG A 166 -29.53 -35.58 31.70
C ARG A 166 -30.27 -35.12 32.98
N ASP A 167 -31.61 -35.07 32.93
CA ASP A 167 -32.46 -36.23 33.34
C ASP A 167 -33.96 -36.13 32.90
N GLY A 168 -34.71 -37.25 32.98
CA GLY A 168 -36.16 -37.19 33.33
C GLY A 168 -37.28 -37.16 32.24
N SER A 169 -37.47 -38.25 31.48
CA SER A 169 -38.76 -38.88 31.07
C SER A 169 -40.06 -38.06 30.84
N SER A 170 -40.68 -38.19 29.64
CA SER A 170 -41.98 -38.90 29.42
C SER A 170 -42.92 -38.35 28.31
N ALA A 171 -43.54 -39.30 27.58
CA ALA A 171 -44.88 -39.27 26.96
C ALA A 171 -45.19 -38.48 25.64
N VAL A 172 -45.46 -39.28 24.58
CA VAL A 172 -46.64 -39.21 23.67
C VAL A 172 -46.72 -38.06 22.65
N ALA A 173 -47.17 -38.24 21.39
CA ALA A 173 -47.19 -39.34 20.41
C ALA A 173 -47.76 -38.79 19.07
N SER A 174 -47.53 -39.51 17.95
CA SER A 174 -48.25 -39.33 16.65
C SER A 174 -47.94 -38.04 15.87
N GLN A 175 -48.04 -37.98 14.52
CA GLN A 175 -48.51 -38.99 13.56
C GLN A 175 -47.82 -38.90 12.18
N ARG A 176 -47.95 -39.99 11.41
CA ARG A 176 -47.40 -40.22 10.07
C ARG A 176 -48.01 -39.31 8.99
N THR A 177 -47.34 -39.19 7.84
CA THR A 177 -47.87 -39.70 6.55
C THR A 177 -46.73 -39.96 5.56
N SER A 178 -46.91 -40.95 4.67
CA SER A 178 -45.94 -41.42 3.67
C SER A 178 -46.55 -41.37 2.27
N VAL A 179 -45.77 -41.01 1.24
CA VAL A 179 -45.89 -41.37 -0.19
C VAL A 179 -44.47 -41.16 -0.77
N GLU A 180 -43.62 -42.15 -1.06
CA GLU A 180 -43.67 -43.30 -1.99
C GLU A 180 -43.78 -42.91 -3.48
N THR A 181 -42.66 -42.98 -4.23
CA THR A 181 -42.63 -43.27 -5.69
C THR A 181 -41.23 -43.71 -6.15
N GLY A 182 -41.14 -44.87 -6.83
CA GLY A 182 -40.26 -45.04 -8.01
C GLY A 182 -38.84 -45.59 -7.80
N GLN A 183 -38.62 -46.84 -8.24
CA GLN A 183 -37.31 -47.50 -8.34
C GLN A 183 -36.57 -47.17 -9.65
N ALA A 184 -35.24 -47.33 -9.65
CA ALA A 184 -34.46 -47.79 -10.79
C ALA A 184 -33.17 -48.49 -10.33
N GLU A 185 -32.74 -49.54 -11.03
CA GLU A 185 -31.68 -50.46 -10.64
C GLU A 185 -30.28 -50.04 -11.12
N ALA A 186 -29.22 -50.39 -10.37
CA ALA A 186 -28.01 -51.08 -10.88
C ALA A 186 -26.96 -51.30 -9.75
N GLN A 187 -26.30 -52.46 -9.75
CA GLN A 187 -25.19 -52.80 -8.84
C GLN A 187 -23.80 -52.54 -9.52
N PRO A 188 -22.66 -53.10 -9.06
CA PRO A 188 -21.70 -52.38 -8.23
C PRO A 188 -20.35 -52.08 -8.95
N GLY A 189 -19.92 -50.82 -8.92
CA GLY A 189 -18.71 -50.35 -9.60
C GLY A 189 -17.43 -50.40 -8.75
N VAL A 190 -16.52 -51.31 -9.13
CA VAL A 190 -15.11 -51.47 -8.70
C VAL A 190 -14.45 -50.25 -8.04
N ARG A 191 -13.96 -50.45 -6.81
CA ARG A 191 -13.13 -49.53 -6.03
C ARG A 191 -11.75 -49.30 -6.67
N GLY A 192 -11.64 -48.30 -7.53
CA GLY A 192 -10.34 -47.75 -7.94
C GLY A 192 -9.74 -46.85 -6.83
N PRO A 193 -8.41 -46.85 -6.61
CA PRO A 193 -7.78 -45.94 -5.66
C PRO A 193 -7.68 -44.53 -6.27
N HIS A 194 -8.69 -43.69 -6.01
CA HIS A 194 -8.66 -42.30 -6.43
C HIS A 194 -7.60 -41.50 -5.67
N THR A 195 -6.75 -40.81 -6.41
CA THR A 195 -5.75 -39.86 -5.92
C THR A 195 -6.38 -38.75 -5.06
N PRO A 196 -5.93 -38.51 -3.82
CA PRO A 196 -6.38 -37.39 -3.01
C PRO A 196 -5.69 -36.10 -3.47
N ARG A 197 -6.17 -35.49 -4.56
CA ARG A 197 -5.62 -34.22 -5.08
C ARG A 197 -6.67 -33.31 -5.71
N GLN A 198 -7.73 -32.98 -4.97
CA GLN A 198 -8.69 -31.94 -5.39
C GLN A 198 -9.34 -31.03 -4.31
N PRO A 199 -8.98 -31.04 -3.01
CA PRO A 199 -9.70 -30.24 -2.01
C PRO A 199 -9.65 -28.72 -2.27
N ALA A 200 -8.55 -28.22 -2.86
CA ALA A 200 -8.38 -26.80 -3.14
C ALA A 200 -9.33 -26.28 -4.24
N ALA A 201 -9.62 -27.09 -5.27
CA ALA A 201 -10.51 -26.69 -6.36
C ALA A 201 -11.99 -26.69 -5.91
N GLU A 202 -12.37 -27.71 -5.14
CA GLU A 202 -13.69 -27.80 -4.51
C GLU A 202 -13.90 -26.67 -3.49
N GLN A 203 -12.90 -26.34 -2.66
CA GLN A 203 -12.94 -25.17 -1.78
C GLN A 203 -13.08 -23.86 -2.56
N GLN A 204 -12.39 -23.67 -3.67
CA GLN A 204 -12.53 -22.46 -4.49
C GLN A 204 -13.93 -22.35 -5.13
N GLN A 205 -14.53 -23.46 -5.58
CA GLN A 205 -15.91 -23.47 -6.07
C GLN A 205 -16.93 -23.23 -4.95
N ALA A 206 -16.72 -23.81 -3.76
CA ALA A 206 -17.56 -23.57 -2.59
C ALA A 206 -17.51 -22.10 -2.14
N LEU A 207 -16.31 -21.48 -2.11
CA LEU A 207 -16.13 -20.06 -1.83
C LEU A 207 -16.79 -19.16 -2.89
N GLN A 208 -16.68 -19.50 -4.18
CA GLN A 208 -17.41 -18.78 -5.23
C GLN A 208 -18.93 -18.91 -5.09
N GLY A 209 -19.43 -20.09 -4.74
CA GLY A 209 -20.84 -20.32 -4.45
C GLY A 209 -21.34 -19.50 -3.26
N ALA A 210 -20.57 -19.46 -2.17
CA ALA A 210 -20.87 -18.65 -0.99
C ALA A 210 -20.92 -17.15 -1.34
N LEU A 211 -19.91 -16.61 -2.03
CA LEU A 211 -19.87 -15.20 -2.45
C LEU A 211 -21.01 -14.82 -3.40
N LEU A 212 -21.41 -15.73 -4.31
CA LEU A 212 -22.57 -15.51 -5.17
C LEU A 212 -23.88 -15.52 -4.38
N ASN A 213 -24.01 -16.39 -3.39
CA ASN A 213 -25.16 -16.43 -2.49
C ASN A 213 -25.25 -15.16 -1.64
N GLU A 214 -24.14 -14.71 -1.02
CA GLU A 214 -24.08 -13.44 -0.26
C GLU A 214 -24.43 -12.24 -1.14
N LEU A 215 -23.89 -12.17 -2.36
CA LEU A 215 -24.20 -11.10 -3.30
C LEU A 215 -25.67 -11.16 -3.77
N SER A 216 -26.27 -12.35 -3.85
CA SER A 216 -27.70 -12.51 -4.10
C SER A 216 -28.56 -12.05 -2.92
N ALA A 217 -28.15 -12.36 -1.68
CA ALA A 217 -28.82 -11.92 -0.45
C ALA A 217 -28.77 -10.40 -0.31
N ALA A 218 -27.58 -9.78 -0.44
CA ALA A 218 -27.42 -8.33 -0.42
C ALA A 218 -28.24 -7.62 -1.52
N ARG A 219 -28.39 -8.23 -2.70
CA ARG A 219 -29.30 -7.71 -3.76
C ARG A 219 -30.77 -7.79 -3.34
N MET A 220 -31.19 -8.86 -2.69
CA MET A 220 -32.57 -9.02 -2.18
C MET A 220 -32.86 -8.05 -1.02
N GLU A 221 -31.92 -7.82 -0.10
CA GLU A 221 -32.02 -6.81 0.94
C GLU A 221 -32.13 -5.39 0.36
N ILE A 222 -31.30 -5.04 -0.63
CA ILE A 222 -31.40 -3.76 -1.34
C ILE A 222 -32.74 -3.64 -2.08
N ALA A 223 -33.28 -4.74 -2.62
CA ALA A 223 -34.60 -4.75 -3.25
C ALA A 223 -35.74 -4.56 -2.23
N ALA A 224 -35.66 -5.21 -1.07
CA ALA A 224 -36.61 -5.05 0.04
C ALA A 224 -36.60 -3.62 0.59
N ALA A 225 -35.43 -3.07 0.92
CA ALA A 225 -35.28 -1.69 1.38
C ALA A 225 -35.79 -0.66 0.35
N ARG A 226 -35.65 -0.95 -0.96
CA ARG A 226 -36.25 -0.13 -2.02
C ARG A 226 -37.78 -0.25 -2.06
N ALA A 227 -38.33 -1.44 -1.87
CA ALA A 227 -39.78 -1.65 -1.81
C ALA A 227 -40.39 -0.92 -0.61
N GLU A 228 -39.77 -1.00 0.57
CA GLU A 228 -40.16 -0.24 1.77
C GLU A 228 -40.06 1.28 1.55
N ALA A 229 -38.98 1.77 0.91
CA ALA A 229 -38.82 3.17 0.54
C ALA A 229 -39.81 3.66 -0.53
N LEU A 230 -40.49 2.76 -1.25
CA LEU A 230 -41.59 3.08 -2.15
C LEU A 230 -42.94 3.03 -1.41
N ALA A 231 -43.15 2.02 -0.55
CA ALA A 231 -44.34 1.89 0.28
C ALA A 231 -44.53 3.09 1.23
N THR A 232 -43.47 3.50 1.93
CA THR A 232 -43.46 4.69 2.80
C THR A 232 -43.78 5.99 2.05
N ARG A 233 -43.21 6.18 0.85
CA ARG A 233 -43.57 7.30 -0.05
C ARG A 233 -45.03 7.26 -0.48
N GLN A 234 -45.57 6.07 -0.75
CA GLN A 234 -46.96 5.92 -1.17
C GLN A 234 -47.92 6.16 0.00
N ALA A 235 -47.60 5.70 1.21
CA ALA A 235 -48.32 6.04 2.44
C ALA A 235 -48.34 7.57 2.65
N ALA A 236 -47.19 8.24 2.57
CA ALA A 236 -47.11 9.69 2.71
C ALA A 236 -47.94 10.47 1.65
N ARG A 237 -48.01 9.96 0.41
CA ARG A 237 -48.91 10.50 -0.64
C ARG A 237 -50.38 10.28 -0.31
N ASN A 238 -50.75 9.09 0.13
CA ASN A 238 -52.12 8.75 0.52
C ASN A 238 -52.58 9.63 1.70
N ASP A 239 -51.70 9.87 2.69
CA ASP A 239 -52.00 10.75 3.81
C ASP A 239 -52.11 12.22 3.40
N ALA A 240 -51.29 12.69 2.44
CA ALA A 240 -51.44 14.02 1.87
C ALA A 240 -52.78 14.17 1.13
N ALA A 241 -53.19 13.15 0.35
CA ALA A 241 -54.49 13.12 -0.32
C ALA A 241 -55.65 13.14 0.70
N ARG A 242 -55.58 12.34 1.77
CA ARG A 242 -56.56 12.34 2.87
C ARG A 242 -56.67 13.71 3.55
N ARG A 243 -55.55 14.35 3.89
CA ARG A 243 -55.54 15.70 4.50
C ARG A 243 -56.17 16.74 3.56
N ASN A 244 -55.85 16.70 2.26
CA ASN A 244 -56.44 17.60 1.27
C ASN A 244 -57.95 17.37 1.11
N GLN A 245 -58.41 16.12 1.16
CA GLN A 245 -59.83 15.78 1.11
C GLN A 245 -60.59 16.29 2.35
N ILE A 246 -60.03 16.13 3.55
CA ILE A 246 -60.59 16.67 4.80
C ILE A 246 -60.67 18.22 4.74
N LEU A 247 -59.62 18.88 4.23
CA LEU A 247 -59.62 20.33 4.08
C LEU A 247 -60.64 20.81 3.02
N ALA A 248 -60.87 20.03 1.96
CA ALA A 248 -61.89 20.33 0.96
C ALA A 248 -63.31 20.16 1.50
N THR A 249 -63.60 19.10 2.25
CA THR A 249 -64.94 18.91 2.85
C THR A 249 -65.22 19.92 3.96
N ALA A 250 -64.22 20.32 4.75
CA ALA A 250 -64.35 21.40 5.74
C ALA A 250 -64.69 22.75 5.07
N ARG A 251 -64.04 23.09 3.95
CA ARG A 251 -64.39 24.28 3.15
C ARG A 251 -65.81 24.20 2.59
N GLN A 252 -66.20 23.07 2.01
CA GLN A 252 -67.56 22.87 1.48
C GLN A 252 -68.64 23.03 2.56
N ARG A 253 -68.39 22.60 3.79
CA ARG A 253 -69.27 22.84 4.94
C ARG A 253 -69.37 24.33 5.28
N ALA A 254 -68.24 25.04 5.35
CA ALA A 254 -68.24 26.48 5.59
C ALA A 254 -68.99 27.25 4.49
N ASP A 255 -68.80 26.88 3.22
CA ASP A 255 -69.51 27.46 2.07
C ASP A 255 -71.02 27.17 2.10
N ALA A 256 -71.44 26.01 2.64
CA ALA A 256 -72.86 25.68 2.85
C ALA A 256 -73.48 26.54 3.96
N LEU A 257 -72.81 26.67 5.12
CA LEU A 257 -73.26 27.52 6.23
C LEU A 257 -73.38 28.99 5.81
N VAL A 258 -72.48 29.50 4.96
CA VAL A 258 -72.60 30.85 4.36
C VAL A 258 -73.91 31.00 3.58
N ARG A 259 -74.24 30.01 2.72
CA ARG A 259 -75.48 30.06 1.90
C ARG A 259 -76.74 29.98 2.76
N GLU A 260 -76.73 29.15 3.81
CA GLU A 260 -77.85 29.05 4.76
C GLU A 260 -78.04 30.36 5.53
N LEU A 261 -76.93 30.98 5.98
CA LEU A 261 -76.97 32.28 6.65
C LEU A 261 -77.50 33.40 5.73
N ASP A 262 -77.13 33.39 4.45
CA ASP A 262 -77.64 34.33 3.46
C ASP A 262 -79.13 34.09 3.13
N ALA A 263 -79.59 32.83 3.08
CA ALA A 263 -81.01 32.51 2.95
C ALA A 263 -81.82 32.99 4.16
N VAL A 264 -81.35 32.77 5.38
CA VAL A 264 -81.98 33.29 6.61
C VAL A 264 -82.02 34.82 6.62
N ARG A 265 -80.99 35.50 6.10
CA ARG A 265 -80.99 36.97 5.92
C ARG A 265 -82.04 37.42 4.91
N THR A 266 -82.23 36.72 3.79
CA THR A 266 -83.28 37.05 2.82
C THR A 266 -84.68 36.83 3.41
N ASP A 267 -84.90 35.71 4.10
CA ASP A 267 -86.18 35.41 4.76
C ASP A 267 -86.54 36.47 5.79
N ARG A 268 -85.58 36.84 6.66
CA ARG A 268 -85.73 37.93 7.62
C ARG A 268 -86.10 39.24 6.94
N GLY A 269 -85.45 39.58 5.82
CA GLY A 269 -85.79 40.77 5.02
C GLY A 269 -87.22 40.77 4.51
N THR A 270 -87.74 39.62 4.02
CA THR A 270 -89.15 39.52 3.60
C THR A 270 -90.14 39.62 4.77
N LEU A 271 -89.79 39.11 5.95
CA LEU A 271 -90.59 39.22 7.16
C LEU A 271 -90.60 40.66 7.70
N GLU A 272 -89.47 41.37 7.67
CA GLU A 272 -89.38 42.79 8.02
C GLU A 272 -90.24 43.65 7.07
N GLN A 273 -90.24 43.35 5.76
CA GLN A 273 -91.13 44.02 4.79
C GLN A 273 -92.63 43.76 5.08
N LYS A 274 -93.01 42.51 5.40
CA LYS A 274 -94.40 42.17 5.78
C LYS A 274 -94.85 42.91 7.04
N LEU A 275 -93.97 43.04 8.03
CA LEU A 275 -94.23 43.78 9.26
C LEU A 275 -94.47 45.28 8.97
N PHE A 276 -93.65 45.88 8.10
CA PHE A 276 -93.86 47.27 7.66
C PHE A 276 -95.17 47.46 6.88
N ALA A 277 -95.55 46.51 6.02
CA ALA A 277 -96.83 46.57 5.31
C ALA A 277 -98.02 46.52 6.28
N ALA A 278 -98.02 45.57 7.23
CA ALA A 278 -99.04 45.47 8.27
C ALA A 278 -99.11 46.74 9.15
N LEU A 279 -97.97 47.39 9.45
CA LEU A 279 -97.95 48.65 10.20
C LEU A 279 -98.61 49.79 9.41
N GLY A 280 -98.47 49.80 8.09
CA GLY A 280 -99.22 50.69 7.19
C GLY A 280 -100.73 50.43 7.22
N GLU A 281 -101.15 49.16 7.25
CA GLU A 281 -102.56 48.78 7.37
C GLU A 281 -103.17 49.23 8.71
N VAL A 282 -102.45 49.08 9.83
CA VAL A 282 -102.90 49.60 11.14
C VAL A 282 -103.07 51.12 11.11
N ASP A 283 -102.16 51.86 10.50
CA ASP A 283 -102.28 53.33 10.40
C ASP A 283 -103.42 53.76 9.45
N ALA A 284 -103.69 52.99 8.40
CA ALA A 284 -104.86 53.19 7.53
C ALA A 284 -106.19 52.93 8.27
N LEU A 285 -106.29 51.82 9.00
CA LEU A 285 -107.43 51.49 9.86
C LEU A 285 -107.63 52.54 10.97
N ARG A 286 -106.54 53.03 11.56
CA ARG A 286 -106.58 54.10 12.56
C ARG A 286 -107.19 55.39 12.00
N LYS A 287 -106.80 55.77 10.76
CA LYS A 287 -107.32 56.96 10.08
C LYS A 287 -108.80 56.80 9.68
N SER A 288 -109.23 55.62 9.24
CA SER A 288 -110.64 55.39 8.85
C SER A 288 -111.60 55.35 10.05
N VAL A 289 -111.13 54.95 11.24
CA VAL A 289 -111.89 54.99 12.50
C VAL A 289 -111.93 56.40 13.11
N GLN A 290 -111.07 57.32 12.66
CA GLN A 290 -110.97 58.66 13.24
C GLN A 290 -112.12 59.56 12.73
N PRO A 291 -113.07 59.98 13.60
CA PRO A 291 -114.27 60.64 13.12
C PRO A 291 -113.97 62.06 12.65
N ALA A 292 -114.45 62.39 11.45
CA ALA A 292 -114.66 63.78 11.06
C ALA A 292 -115.72 64.38 11.99
N ARG A 293 -115.25 65.11 13.03
CA ARG A 293 -116.12 65.91 13.89
C ARG A 293 -116.64 67.09 13.08
N ALA A 294 -117.75 66.89 12.41
CA ALA A 294 -118.55 67.93 11.77
C ALA A 294 -119.87 68.06 12.53
N ASP A 295 -120.25 69.28 12.83
CA ASP A 295 -121.45 69.61 13.61
C ASP A 295 -122.71 69.29 12.80
N HIS A 296 -123.68 68.61 13.43
CA HIS A 296 -124.93 68.19 12.81
C HIS A 296 -126.11 68.45 13.74
N ASP A 297 -126.56 69.70 13.76
CA ASP A 297 -127.80 70.08 14.44
C ASP A 297 -129.03 69.54 13.69
N GLY A 298 -129.93 68.88 14.43
CA GLY A 298 -131.34 68.70 14.06
C GLY A 298 -131.66 67.70 12.93
N ARG A 299 -131.64 66.39 13.22
CA ARG A 299 -132.38 65.35 12.45
C ARG A 299 -133.04 64.32 13.36
N ASP A 300 -134.03 63.60 12.84
CA ASP A 300 -134.90 62.68 13.56
C ASP A 300 -134.15 61.65 14.42
N LEU A 301 -134.60 61.49 15.67
CA LEU A 301 -134.04 60.54 16.65
C LEU A 301 -134.02 59.09 16.14
N ALA A 302 -134.93 58.71 15.23
CA ALA A 302 -134.94 57.38 14.61
C ALA A 302 -133.79 57.21 13.60
N ALA A 303 -133.53 58.21 12.77
CA ALA A 303 -132.41 58.22 11.83
C ALA A 303 -131.06 58.25 12.59
N ALA A 304 -130.92 59.12 13.58
CA ALA A 304 -129.73 59.20 14.43
C ALA A 304 -129.42 57.86 15.15
N ARG A 305 -130.44 57.14 15.62
CA ARG A 305 -130.26 55.79 16.21
C ARG A 305 -129.83 54.75 15.17
N ALA A 306 -130.36 54.82 13.94
CA ALA A 306 -129.97 53.92 12.86
C ALA A 306 -128.50 54.17 12.46
N GLU A 307 -128.11 55.43 12.24
CA GLU A 307 -126.73 55.85 11.93
C GLU A 307 -125.76 55.42 13.03
N LEU A 308 -126.11 55.61 14.31
CA LEU A 308 -125.30 55.20 15.45
C LEU A 308 -125.15 53.67 15.53
N SER A 309 -126.17 52.89 15.11
CA SER A 309 -126.08 51.42 15.00
C SER A 309 -125.19 50.92 13.85
N VAL A 310 -125.05 51.72 12.79
CA VAL A 310 -124.13 51.45 11.67
C VAL A 310 -122.71 51.80 12.09
N MET A 311 -122.51 52.96 12.72
CA MET A 311 -121.22 53.37 13.30
C MET A 311 -120.72 52.37 14.34
N GLN A 312 -121.58 51.88 15.25
CA GLN A 312 -121.19 50.84 16.22
C GLN A 312 -120.79 49.51 15.57
N ARG A 313 -121.38 49.14 14.43
CA ARG A 313 -120.92 47.98 13.64
C ARG A 313 -119.56 48.24 13.02
N GLY A 314 -119.39 49.36 12.32
CA GLY A 314 -118.10 49.76 11.74
C GLY A 314 -116.97 49.81 12.77
N VAL A 315 -117.21 50.29 13.99
CA VAL A 315 -116.23 50.27 15.09
C VAL A 315 -115.92 48.84 15.58
N ARG A 316 -116.91 47.95 15.63
CA ARG A 316 -116.68 46.53 15.99
C ARG A 316 -115.92 45.79 14.91
N ASP A 317 -116.27 46.01 13.65
CA ASP A 317 -115.64 45.38 12.49
C ASP A 317 -114.19 45.86 12.33
N ALA A 318 -113.94 47.17 12.48
CA ALA A 318 -112.59 47.72 12.54
C ALA A 318 -111.81 47.25 13.78
N SER A 319 -112.46 47.03 14.92
CA SER A 319 -111.82 46.43 16.11
C SER A 319 -111.45 44.96 15.90
N ALA A 320 -112.26 44.19 15.16
CA ALA A 320 -111.96 42.82 14.78
C ALA A 320 -110.80 42.75 13.77
N GLN A 321 -110.80 43.63 12.76
CA GLN A 321 -109.69 43.77 11.81
C GLN A 321 -108.38 44.19 12.52
N ALA A 322 -108.44 45.18 13.42
CA ALA A 322 -107.27 45.61 14.19
C ALA A 322 -106.70 44.49 15.08
N ARG A 323 -107.54 43.59 15.61
CA ARG A 323 -107.08 42.39 16.35
C ARG A 323 -106.41 41.39 15.41
N ALA A 324 -107.03 41.05 14.28
CA ALA A 324 -106.42 40.14 13.30
C ALA A 324 -105.06 40.65 12.76
N VAL A 325 -104.93 41.97 12.56
CA VAL A 325 -103.64 42.58 12.17
C VAL A 325 -102.64 42.58 13.33
N ALA A 326 -103.07 42.78 14.58
CA ALA A 326 -102.20 42.66 15.74
C ALA A 326 -101.71 41.22 15.99
N ASP A 327 -102.57 40.21 15.79
CA ASP A 327 -102.23 38.80 15.94
C ASP A 327 -101.21 38.38 14.86
N THR A 328 -101.43 38.75 13.59
CA THR A 328 -100.47 38.48 12.51
C THR A 328 -99.13 39.24 12.68
N MET A 329 -99.14 40.45 13.26
CA MET A 329 -97.90 41.12 13.68
C MET A 329 -97.17 40.39 14.81
N ALA A 330 -97.90 39.82 15.78
CA ALA A 330 -97.30 39.07 16.87
C ALA A 330 -96.63 37.79 16.34
N GLU A 331 -97.29 37.07 15.43
CA GLU A 331 -96.72 35.91 14.72
C GLU A 331 -95.47 36.29 13.90
N GLN A 332 -95.53 37.36 13.10
CA GLN A 332 -94.37 37.86 12.34
C GLN A 332 -93.22 38.29 13.26
N GLY A 333 -93.53 38.95 14.39
CA GLY A 333 -92.56 39.34 15.40
C GLY A 333 -91.90 38.15 16.12
N GLN A 334 -92.62 37.05 16.33
CA GLN A 334 -92.06 35.79 16.82
C GLN A 334 -91.19 35.11 15.76
N ALA A 335 -91.65 35.04 14.51
CA ALA A 335 -90.88 34.48 13.39
C ALA A 335 -89.56 35.25 13.17
N LEU A 336 -89.56 36.58 13.31
CA LEU A 336 -88.35 37.40 13.23
C LEU A 336 -87.35 37.13 14.37
N LYS A 337 -87.83 36.88 15.60
CA LYS A 337 -86.96 36.49 16.73
C LYS A 337 -86.33 35.12 16.49
N GLU A 338 -87.11 34.17 15.99
CA GLU A 338 -86.62 32.82 15.66
C GLU A 338 -85.60 32.85 14.51
N GLN A 339 -85.83 33.64 13.45
CA GLN A 339 -84.84 33.81 12.37
C GLN A 339 -83.57 34.54 12.84
N ARG A 340 -83.65 35.44 13.83
CA ARG A 340 -82.45 36.03 14.46
C ARG A 340 -81.65 34.99 15.24
N ARG A 341 -82.33 34.18 16.07
CA ARG A 341 -81.70 33.07 16.81
C ARG A 341 -80.99 32.08 15.87
N ARG A 342 -81.64 31.66 14.78
CA ARG A 342 -81.04 30.79 13.75
C ARG A 342 -79.84 31.42 13.06
N ALA A 343 -79.89 32.72 12.76
CA ALA A 343 -78.75 33.43 12.18
C ALA A 343 -77.56 33.54 13.16
N GLU A 344 -77.82 33.65 14.46
CA GLU A 344 -76.79 33.65 15.51
C GLU A 344 -76.17 32.25 15.67
N GLU A 345 -76.98 31.19 15.68
CA GLU A 345 -76.52 29.79 15.71
C GLU A 345 -75.65 29.45 14.48
N LEU A 346 -76.13 29.74 13.27
CA LEU A 346 -75.36 29.52 12.03
C LEU A 346 -74.08 30.37 11.95
N ALA A 347 -74.05 31.56 12.55
CA ALA A 347 -72.86 32.39 12.61
C ALA A 347 -71.78 31.78 13.53
N LEU A 348 -72.19 31.20 14.67
CA LEU A 348 -71.29 30.48 15.59
C LEU A 348 -70.71 29.22 14.92
N ASP A 349 -71.55 28.41 14.26
CA ASP A 349 -71.11 27.21 13.54
C ASP A 349 -70.12 27.55 12.42
N LEU A 350 -70.35 28.67 11.72
CA LEU A 350 -69.46 29.20 10.69
C LEU A 350 -68.11 29.68 11.27
N GLU A 351 -68.08 30.27 12.46
CA GLU A 351 -66.81 30.58 13.15
C GLU A 351 -66.04 29.31 13.53
N VAL A 352 -66.72 28.29 14.04
CA VAL A 352 -66.13 26.99 14.37
C VAL A 352 -65.53 26.34 13.12
N ALA A 353 -66.30 26.24 12.03
CA ALA A 353 -65.84 25.69 10.76
C ALA A 353 -64.64 26.47 10.16
N ARG A 354 -64.57 27.79 10.34
CA ARG A 354 -63.41 28.59 9.94
C ARG A 354 -62.17 28.27 10.78
N ARG A 355 -62.31 28.18 12.10
CA ARG A 355 -61.21 27.79 13.02
C ARG A 355 -60.69 26.38 12.68
N GLU A 356 -61.56 25.42 12.40
CA GLU A 356 -61.15 24.08 11.94
C GLU A 356 -60.32 24.13 10.65
N VAL A 357 -60.74 24.92 9.66
CA VAL A 357 -60.01 25.11 8.39
C VAL A 357 -58.66 25.78 8.62
N GLU A 358 -58.55 26.70 9.57
CA GLU A 358 -57.29 27.36 9.95
C GLU A 358 -56.34 26.42 10.70
N ASP A 359 -56.84 25.64 11.66
CA ASP A 359 -56.09 24.60 12.37
C ASP A 359 -55.54 23.53 11.42
N LEU A 360 -56.36 23.07 10.46
CA LEU A 360 -55.93 22.11 9.44
C LEU A 360 -54.83 22.69 8.53
N LYS A 361 -54.91 23.98 8.17
CA LYS A 361 -53.83 24.67 7.44
C LYS A 361 -52.56 24.80 8.30
N ALA A 362 -52.69 25.17 9.56
CA ALA A 362 -51.55 25.31 10.48
C ALA A 362 -50.82 23.98 10.69
N LYS A 363 -51.57 22.88 10.89
CA LYS A 363 -51.05 21.51 10.98
C LYS A 363 -50.33 21.09 9.69
N ALA A 364 -50.83 21.48 8.51
CA ALA A 364 -50.13 21.22 7.24
C ALA A 364 -48.80 21.98 7.14
N VAL A 365 -48.79 23.28 7.47
CA VAL A 365 -47.56 24.10 7.47
C VAL A 365 -46.52 23.57 8.48
N PHE A 366 -46.96 23.11 9.66
CA PHE A 366 -46.07 22.48 10.63
C PHE A 366 -45.43 21.19 10.06
N ALA A 367 -46.23 20.28 9.51
CA ALA A 367 -45.73 19.05 8.91
C ALA A 367 -44.78 19.28 7.72
N ASP A 368 -44.97 20.35 6.94
CA ASP A 368 -44.06 20.70 5.84
C ASP A 368 -42.76 21.34 6.33
N ARG A 369 -42.79 22.13 7.41
CA ARG A 369 -41.56 22.60 8.10
C ARG A 369 -40.77 21.44 8.71
N GLU A 370 -41.45 20.49 9.32
CA GLU A 370 -40.83 19.29 9.91
C GLU A 370 -40.14 18.43 8.83
N LYS A 371 -40.80 18.19 7.69
CA LYS A 371 -40.19 17.54 6.52
C LYS A 371 -38.99 18.33 5.98
N ALA A 372 -39.08 19.66 5.92
CA ALA A 372 -37.97 20.50 5.46
C ALA A 372 -36.76 20.40 6.41
N ALA A 373 -36.98 20.36 7.73
CA ALA A 373 -35.95 20.14 8.73
C ALA A 373 -35.32 18.74 8.60
N MET A 374 -36.14 17.68 8.45
CA MET A 374 -35.63 16.31 8.19
C MET A 374 -34.80 16.23 6.91
N LEU A 375 -35.23 16.89 5.82
CA LEU A 375 -34.47 16.95 4.56
C LEU A 375 -33.16 17.74 4.70
N ALA A 376 -33.14 18.80 5.51
CA ALA A 376 -31.91 19.54 5.82
C ALA A 376 -30.94 18.68 6.65
N ALA A 377 -31.42 18.02 7.71
CA ALA A 377 -30.62 17.11 8.54
C ALA A 377 -30.06 15.93 7.73
N ARG A 378 -30.86 15.36 6.83
CA ARG A 378 -30.41 14.34 5.88
C ARG A 378 -29.30 14.87 4.97
N ARG A 379 -29.45 16.09 4.41
CA ARG A 379 -28.40 16.70 3.58
C ARG A 379 -27.10 16.91 4.35
N THR A 380 -27.15 17.34 5.62
CA THR A 380 -25.93 17.51 6.44
C THR A 380 -25.24 16.16 6.73
N ILE A 381 -25.99 15.07 6.85
CA ILE A 381 -25.42 13.71 6.96
C ILE A 381 -24.86 13.24 5.61
N GLU A 382 -25.53 13.53 4.49
CA GLU A 382 -25.04 13.21 3.15
C GLU A 382 -23.75 13.98 2.81
N THR A 383 -23.61 15.25 3.24
CA THR A 383 -22.37 16.02 3.08
C THR A 383 -21.25 15.51 3.98
N SER A 384 -21.51 15.23 5.27
CA SER A 384 -20.46 14.72 6.16
C SER A 384 -19.98 13.32 5.75
N MET A 385 -20.87 12.45 5.25
CA MET A 385 -20.48 11.18 4.65
C MET A 385 -19.69 11.36 3.34
N ALA A 386 -19.98 12.36 2.53
CA ALA A 386 -19.21 12.66 1.31
C ALA A 386 -17.81 13.19 1.65
N GLU A 387 -17.69 14.01 2.69
CA GLU A 387 -16.42 14.51 3.23
C GLU A 387 -15.58 13.37 3.83
N ALA A 388 -16.18 12.49 4.63
CA ALA A 388 -15.52 11.32 5.19
C ALA A 388 -15.00 10.36 4.08
N ARG A 389 -15.77 10.18 3.00
CA ARG A 389 -15.32 9.40 1.82
C ARG A 389 -14.13 10.05 1.12
N ARG A 390 -14.18 11.37 0.88
CA ARG A 390 -13.04 12.11 0.28
C ARG A 390 -11.78 11.99 1.13
N ALA A 391 -11.90 12.16 2.44
CA ALA A 391 -10.77 12.00 3.36
C ALA A 391 -10.18 10.57 3.29
N LEU A 392 -11.02 9.55 3.20
CA LEU A 392 -10.58 8.15 3.06
C LEU A 392 -9.88 7.89 1.71
N ASP A 393 -10.41 8.42 0.61
CA ASP A 393 -9.80 8.30 -0.72
C ASP A 393 -8.47 9.10 -0.82
N GLU A 394 -8.36 10.24 -0.13
CA GLU A 394 -7.08 10.94 0.04
C GLU A 394 -6.04 10.10 0.80
N GLN A 395 -6.43 9.37 1.84
CA GLN A 395 -5.51 8.47 2.55
C GLN A 395 -5.12 7.27 1.67
N ARG A 396 -6.03 6.71 0.87
CA ARG A 396 -5.71 5.68 -0.13
C ARG A 396 -4.68 6.19 -1.15
N HIS A 397 -4.87 7.37 -1.71
CA HIS A 397 -3.89 7.95 -2.64
C HIS A 397 -2.54 8.29 -1.99
N LYS A 398 -2.49 8.57 -0.68
CA LYS A 398 -1.22 8.69 0.06
C LYS A 398 -0.56 7.31 0.23
N ALA A 399 -1.32 6.28 0.61
CA ALA A 399 -0.82 4.91 0.70
C ALA A 399 -0.26 4.40 -0.64
N GLU A 400 -1.00 4.58 -1.74
CA GLU A 400 -0.54 4.24 -3.10
C GLU A 400 0.77 4.95 -3.49
N ARG A 401 0.99 6.20 -3.04
CA ARG A 401 2.26 6.91 -3.28
C ARG A 401 3.40 6.27 -2.49
N PHE A 402 3.20 6.01 -1.20
CA PHE A 402 4.20 5.33 -0.38
C PHE A 402 4.51 3.92 -0.89
N GLU A 403 3.52 3.16 -1.39
CA GLU A 403 3.76 1.86 -2.03
C GLU A 403 4.63 1.98 -3.29
N ARG A 404 4.38 2.99 -4.14
CA ARG A 404 5.20 3.26 -5.34
C ARG A 404 6.62 3.69 -4.97
N GLU A 405 6.78 4.55 -3.97
CA GLU A 405 8.09 4.98 -3.45
C GLU A 405 8.87 3.80 -2.85
N LEU A 406 8.20 2.93 -2.09
CA LEU A 406 8.79 1.75 -1.48
C LEU A 406 9.17 0.69 -2.53
N ALA A 407 8.35 0.52 -3.58
CA ALA A 407 8.69 -0.33 -4.73
C ALA A 407 9.90 0.22 -5.50
N ALA A 408 9.97 1.54 -5.74
CA ALA A 408 11.12 2.18 -6.37
C ALA A 408 12.39 2.04 -5.51
N ALA A 409 12.29 2.23 -4.19
CA ALA A 409 13.40 2.03 -3.26
C ALA A 409 13.91 0.58 -3.25
N ARG A 410 13.02 -0.42 -3.32
CA ARG A 410 13.42 -1.83 -3.49
C ARG A 410 14.19 -2.05 -4.80
N GLN A 411 13.69 -1.50 -5.92
CA GLN A 411 14.37 -1.59 -7.22
C GLN A 411 15.77 -0.94 -7.20
N THR A 412 15.96 0.21 -6.55
CA THR A 412 17.29 0.83 -6.45
C THR A 412 18.23 0.02 -5.57
N ILE A 413 17.74 -0.56 -4.46
CA ILE A 413 18.52 -1.47 -3.61
C ILE A 413 18.99 -2.70 -4.40
N ASP A 414 18.11 -3.33 -5.18
CA ASP A 414 18.47 -4.53 -5.95
C ASP A 414 19.40 -4.22 -7.13
N ALA A 415 19.25 -3.06 -7.78
CA ALA A 415 20.20 -2.57 -8.78
C ALA A 415 21.59 -2.29 -8.17
N LEU A 416 21.64 -1.70 -6.97
CA LEU A 416 22.89 -1.47 -6.24
C LEU A 416 23.58 -2.79 -5.86
N LYS A 417 22.84 -3.78 -5.34
CA LYS A 417 23.38 -5.13 -5.07
C LYS A 417 23.98 -5.76 -6.33
N ALA A 418 23.23 -5.81 -7.42
CA ALA A 418 23.72 -6.37 -8.69
C ALA A 418 24.98 -5.64 -9.20
N SER A 419 25.07 -4.32 -9.04
CA SER A 419 26.28 -3.56 -9.39
C SER A 419 27.48 -3.89 -8.48
N ALA A 420 27.24 -4.15 -7.20
CA ALA A 420 28.27 -4.55 -6.24
C ALA A 420 28.78 -5.97 -6.51
N ASP A 421 27.89 -6.91 -6.85
CA ASP A 421 28.24 -8.28 -7.21
C ASP A 421 29.07 -8.33 -8.51
N LEU A 422 28.68 -7.55 -9.53
CA LEU A 422 29.47 -7.38 -10.75
C LEU A 422 30.86 -6.77 -10.48
N ALA A 423 30.93 -5.76 -9.60
CA ALA A 423 32.20 -5.17 -9.19
C ALA A 423 33.07 -6.16 -8.39
N ALA A 424 32.48 -7.04 -7.58
CA ALA A 424 33.18 -8.11 -6.88
C ALA A 424 33.72 -9.16 -7.86
N ALA A 425 32.92 -9.61 -8.83
CA ALA A 425 33.35 -10.52 -9.89
C ALA A 425 34.52 -9.95 -10.70
N ALA A 426 34.41 -8.70 -11.16
CA ALA A 426 35.47 -8.01 -11.91
C ALA A 426 36.78 -7.92 -11.10
N ARG A 427 36.71 -7.73 -9.77
CA ARG A 427 37.89 -7.76 -8.88
C ARG A 427 38.49 -9.16 -8.78
N THR A 428 37.70 -10.22 -8.68
CA THR A 428 38.25 -11.59 -8.60
C THR A 428 38.92 -12.02 -9.92
N ASP A 429 38.34 -11.64 -11.06
CA ASP A 429 38.95 -11.88 -12.38
C ASP A 429 40.23 -11.05 -12.58
N ALA A 430 40.27 -9.79 -12.12
CA ALA A 430 41.49 -8.98 -12.13
C ALA A 430 42.61 -9.58 -11.26
N ILE A 431 42.27 -10.13 -10.09
CA ILE A 431 43.23 -10.86 -9.23
C ILE A 431 43.73 -12.12 -9.93
N ARG A 432 42.84 -12.91 -10.54
CA ARG A 432 43.22 -14.13 -11.29
C ARG A 432 44.11 -13.79 -12.48
N GLY A 433 43.80 -12.73 -13.22
CA GLY A 433 44.62 -12.20 -14.31
C GLY A 433 46.01 -11.77 -13.85
N ARG A 434 46.11 -11.07 -12.71
CA ARG A 434 47.40 -10.70 -12.10
C ARG A 434 48.22 -11.93 -11.68
N GLN A 435 47.59 -12.93 -11.06
CA GLN A 435 48.24 -14.19 -10.69
C GLN A 435 48.74 -14.96 -11.91
N ALA A 436 47.95 -15.01 -12.98
CA ALA A 436 48.34 -15.64 -14.25
C ALA A 436 49.53 -14.92 -14.90
N ALA A 437 49.53 -13.58 -14.91
CA ALA A 437 50.63 -12.76 -15.40
C ALA A 437 51.92 -12.95 -14.57
N GLU A 438 51.82 -12.96 -13.24
CA GLU A 438 52.97 -13.22 -12.36
C GLU A 438 53.54 -14.63 -12.57
N ALA A 439 52.68 -15.65 -12.72
CA ALA A 439 53.10 -17.01 -13.02
C ALA A 439 53.70 -17.15 -14.43
N ALA A 440 53.27 -16.33 -15.40
CA ALA A 440 53.89 -16.26 -16.72
C ALA A 440 55.28 -15.58 -16.66
N LEU A 441 55.41 -14.49 -15.89
CA LEU A 441 56.69 -13.82 -15.65
C LEU A 441 57.70 -14.71 -14.94
N LYS A 442 57.28 -15.49 -13.94
CA LYS A 442 58.14 -16.48 -13.26
C LYS A 442 58.65 -17.53 -14.25
N ARG A 443 57.76 -18.20 -14.99
CA ARG A 443 58.16 -19.18 -16.03
C ARG A 443 59.08 -18.59 -17.10
N ALA A 444 58.87 -17.32 -17.49
CA ALA A 444 59.76 -16.62 -18.42
C ALA A 444 61.14 -16.33 -17.80
N GLY A 445 61.18 -15.99 -16.50
CA GLY A 445 62.41 -15.88 -15.72
C GLY A 445 63.19 -17.20 -15.67
N ASP A 446 62.52 -18.28 -15.25
CA ASP A 446 63.10 -19.63 -15.16
C ASP A 446 63.65 -20.09 -16.53
N ALA A 447 62.90 -19.85 -17.62
CA ALA A 447 63.33 -20.17 -18.97
C ALA A 447 64.53 -19.34 -19.44
N LEU A 448 64.60 -18.04 -19.07
CA LEU A 448 65.75 -17.19 -19.36
C LEU A 448 66.98 -17.57 -18.52
N GLU A 449 66.80 -18.06 -17.30
CA GLU A 449 67.87 -18.59 -16.47
C GLU A 449 68.43 -19.90 -17.05
N LEU A 450 67.55 -20.83 -17.43
CA LEU A 450 67.93 -22.06 -18.13
C LEU A 450 68.68 -21.79 -19.45
N GLU A 451 68.26 -20.79 -20.23
CA GLU A 451 68.98 -20.37 -21.44
C GLU A 451 70.32 -19.67 -21.13
N ARG A 452 70.44 -18.95 -20.01
CA ARG A 452 71.73 -18.41 -19.54
C ARG A 452 72.69 -19.52 -19.10
N GLU A 453 72.19 -20.54 -18.42
CA GLU A 453 72.99 -21.72 -18.06
C GLU A 453 73.48 -22.46 -19.30
N ARG A 454 72.59 -22.71 -20.27
CA ARG A 454 72.92 -23.30 -21.59
C ARG A 454 73.91 -22.46 -22.37
N ALA A 455 73.76 -21.13 -22.38
CA ALA A 455 74.74 -20.24 -22.99
C ALA A 455 76.09 -20.28 -22.26
N GLY A 456 76.08 -20.42 -20.93
CA GLY A 456 77.26 -20.56 -20.08
C GLY A 456 78.00 -21.88 -20.30
N THR A 457 77.32 -23.02 -20.39
CA THR A 457 77.94 -24.29 -20.76
C THR A 457 78.49 -24.23 -22.19
N ALA A 458 77.70 -23.79 -23.16
CA ALA A 458 78.14 -23.64 -24.54
C ALA A 458 79.27 -22.60 -24.74
N ALA A 459 79.50 -21.69 -23.79
CA ALA A 459 80.68 -20.82 -23.75
C ALA A 459 81.92 -21.59 -23.24
N ARG A 460 81.79 -22.35 -22.15
CA ARG A 460 82.87 -23.23 -21.62
C ARG A 460 83.29 -24.28 -22.64
N ASP A 461 82.34 -24.93 -23.31
CA ASP A 461 82.60 -25.95 -24.33
C ASP A 461 83.37 -25.36 -25.52
N ARG A 462 82.97 -24.14 -25.96
CA ARG A 462 83.72 -23.40 -26.98
C ARG A 462 85.14 -23.12 -26.51
N ASP A 463 85.35 -22.64 -25.29
CA ASP A 463 86.69 -22.35 -24.78
C ASP A 463 87.54 -23.61 -24.55
N SER A 464 86.94 -24.77 -24.23
CA SER A 464 87.63 -26.06 -24.24
C SER A 464 88.09 -26.40 -25.66
N ALA A 465 87.18 -26.35 -26.64
CA ALA A 465 87.51 -26.57 -28.05
C ALA A 465 88.55 -25.54 -28.59
N ARG A 466 88.60 -24.32 -28.04
CA ARG A 466 89.68 -23.37 -28.32
C ARG A 466 91.03 -23.87 -27.78
N ARG A 467 91.09 -24.29 -26.52
CA ARG A 467 92.30 -24.84 -25.87
C ARG A 467 92.79 -26.10 -26.57
N GLU A 468 91.89 -27.04 -26.88
CA GLU A 468 92.20 -28.27 -27.62
C GLU A 468 92.77 -27.97 -29.00
N ARG A 469 92.15 -27.04 -29.75
CA ARG A 469 92.68 -26.55 -31.03
C ARG A 469 94.07 -25.92 -30.90
N ASP A 470 94.31 -25.12 -29.86
CA ASP A 470 95.59 -24.45 -29.68
C ASP A 470 96.68 -25.39 -29.16
N ALA A 471 96.33 -26.41 -28.38
CA ALA A 471 97.21 -27.55 -28.08
C ALA A 471 97.52 -28.39 -29.33
N ALA A 472 96.52 -28.70 -30.16
CA ALA A 472 96.71 -29.43 -31.42
C ALA A 472 97.60 -28.64 -32.41
N LYS A 473 97.52 -27.30 -32.43
CA LYS A 473 98.48 -26.46 -33.17
C LYS A 473 99.89 -26.52 -32.59
N GLN A 474 100.04 -26.55 -31.26
CA GLN A 474 101.34 -26.72 -30.61
C GLN A 474 101.96 -28.08 -30.95
N GLU A 475 101.21 -29.18 -30.86
CA GLU A 475 101.69 -30.51 -31.26
C GLU A 475 101.99 -30.57 -32.77
N ALA A 476 101.14 -30.00 -33.64
CA ALA A 476 101.46 -29.89 -35.06
C ALA A 476 102.76 -29.08 -35.31
N SER A 477 103.02 -28.03 -34.53
CA SER A 477 104.27 -27.29 -34.60
C SER A 477 105.48 -28.13 -34.15
N ARG A 478 105.34 -28.92 -33.07
CA ARG A 478 106.37 -29.87 -32.61
C ARG A 478 106.66 -30.95 -33.66
N VAL A 479 105.63 -31.62 -34.16
CA VAL A 479 105.77 -32.63 -35.22
C VAL A 479 106.40 -32.03 -36.48
N SER A 480 106.07 -30.79 -36.84
CA SER A 480 106.73 -30.12 -37.98
C SER A 480 108.19 -29.75 -37.71
N MET A 481 108.55 -29.39 -36.47
CA MET A 481 109.95 -29.21 -36.06
C MET A 481 110.70 -30.54 -36.08
N GLU A 482 110.16 -31.60 -35.50
CA GLU A 482 110.73 -32.96 -35.51
C GLU A 482 110.92 -33.48 -36.94
N LEU A 483 109.92 -33.30 -37.82
CA LEU A 483 110.03 -33.61 -39.24
C LEU A 483 111.14 -32.80 -39.91
N SER A 484 111.29 -31.51 -39.59
CA SER A 484 112.37 -30.69 -40.13
C SER A 484 113.76 -31.17 -39.67
N VAL A 485 113.89 -31.60 -38.41
CA VAL A 485 115.13 -32.19 -37.87
C VAL A 485 115.41 -33.54 -38.54
N ALA A 486 114.40 -34.39 -38.73
CA ALA A 486 114.54 -35.68 -39.41
C ALA A 486 114.93 -35.50 -40.90
N LEU A 487 114.32 -34.55 -41.61
CA LEU A 487 114.70 -34.20 -42.98
C LEU A 487 116.12 -33.64 -43.07
N GLU A 488 116.56 -32.86 -42.08
CA GLU A 488 117.93 -32.34 -42.03
C GLU A 488 118.93 -33.46 -41.66
N GLN A 489 118.54 -34.45 -40.83
CA GLN A 489 119.33 -35.66 -40.62
C GLN A 489 119.46 -36.48 -41.91
N GLU A 490 118.39 -36.69 -42.68
CA GLU A 490 118.44 -37.38 -43.97
C GLU A 490 119.29 -36.63 -45.00
N ARG A 491 119.21 -35.28 -45.05
CA ARG A 491 120.13 -34.46 -45.84
C ARG A 491 121.58 -34.65 -45.42
N ASN A 492 121.87 -34.65 -44.12
CA ASN A 492 123.22 -34.86 -43.61
C ASN A 492 123.74 -36.28 -43.90
N LYS A 493 122.90 -37.32 -43.84
CA LYS A 493 123.22 -38.68 -44.31
C LYS A 493 123.51 -38.69 -45.80
N ALA A 494 122.67 -38.05 -46.63
CA ALA A 494 122.89 -37.96 -48.07
C ALA A 494 124.18 -37.20 -48.42
N ILE A 495 124.54 -36.16 -47.66
CA ILE A 495 125.82 -35.45 -47.76
C ILE A 495 126.99 -36.36 -47.35
N GLY A 496 126.83 -37.17 -46.30
CA GLY A 496 127.78 -38.21 -45.90
C GLY A 496 128.05 -39.23 -47.01
N LEU A 497 126.99 -39.86 -47.52
CA LEU A 497 127.05 -40.79 -48.65
C LEU A 497 127.65 -40.15 -49.91
N ALA A 498 127.33 -38.88 -50.20
CA ALA A 498 127.95 -38.15 -51.31
C ALA A 498 129.46 -37.95 -51.10
N ARG A 499 129.92 -37.69 -49.87
CA ARG A 499 131.36 -37.63 -49.53
C ARG A 499 132.01 -39.01 -49.66
N GLU A 500 131.39 -40.08 -49.18
CA GLU A 500 131.88 -41.45 -49.30
C GLU A 500 132.01 -41.89 -50.76
N LEU A 501 130.98 -41.64 -51.59
CA LEU A 501 131.03 -41.87 -53.03
C LEU A 501 132.11 -41.03 -53.73
N SER A 502 132.37 -39.79 -53.26
CA SER A 502 133.46 -38.97 -53.78
C SER A 502 134.85 -39.51 -53.39
N ALA A 503 134.98 -40.10 -52.20
CA ALA A 503 136.21 -40.76 -51.76
C ALA A 503 136.44 -42.06 -52.52
N ALA A 504 135.40 -42.86 -52.75
CA ALA A 504 135.44 -44.07 -53.57
C ALA A 504 135.84 -43.76 -55.02
N ARG A 505 135.30 -42.69 -55.63
CA ARG A 505 135.73 -42.22 -56.96
C ARG A 505 137.21 -41.85 -56.99
N LYS A 506 137.70 -41.08 -56.01
CA LYS A 506 139.12 -40.74 -55.90
C LYS A 506 140.02 -41.98 -55.75
N ALA A 507 139.58 -43.02 -55.05
CA ALA A 507 140.32 -44.27 -54.93
C ALA A 507 140.41 -45.01 -56.28
N ILE A 508 139.32 -45.03 -57.06
CA ILE A 508 139.29 -45.61 -58.42
C ILE A 508 140.24 -44.84 -59.37
N ASP A 509 140.25 -43.51 -59.32
CA ASP A 509 141.12 -42.69 -60.17
C ASP A 509 142.63 -42.91 -59.85
N VAL A 510 142.98 -43.21 -58.59
CA VAL A 510 144.37 -43.50 -58.17
C VAL A 510 144.88 -44.84 -58.71
N GLU A 511 144.05 -45.89 -58.73
CA GLU A 511 144.45 -47.18 -59.31
C GLU A 511 144.56 -47.09 -60.85
N LYS A 512 143.62 -46.39 -61.51
CA LYS A 512 143.70 -46.20 -62.97
C LYS A 512 144.99 -45.49 -63.41
N ALA A 513 145.46 -44.52 -62.62
CA ALA A 513 146.72 -43.80 -62.87
C ALA A 513 148.00 -44.62 -62.59
N ARG A 514 147.89 -45.83 -62.01
CA ARG A 514 149.00 -46.79 -61.85
C ARG A 514 149.16 -47.69 -63.07
N ASP A 515 148.06 -48.25 -63.58
CA ASP A 515 148.09 -49.20 -64.70
C ASP A 515 148.62 -48.55 -65.98
N GLU A 516 148.25 -47.29 -66.25
CA GLU A 516 148.71 -46.53 -67.41
C GLU A 516 150.24 -46.27 -67.43
N ARG A 517 150.97 -46.48 -66.31
CA ARG A 517 152.41 -46.21 -66.23
C ARG A 517 153.32 -47.40 -66.56
N ARG A 518 152.78 -48.61 -66.79
CA ARG A 518 153.62 -49.83 -66.95
C ARG A 518 153.73 -50.36 -68.38
N SER A 519 153.02 -49.78 -69.35
CA SER A 519 152.89 -50.32 -70.70
C SER A 519 153.29 -49.35 -71.82
N GLU A 520 154.54 -48.85 -71.84
CA GLU A 520 154.99 -47.98 -72.94
C GLU A 520 156.53 -47.94 -73.18
N ARG A 521 157.14 -49.03 -73.71
CA ARG A 521 158.44 -48.98 -74.46
C ARG A 521 158.77 -50.29 -75.21
N ILE A 522 158.42 -50.38 -76.51
CA ILE A 522 159.19 -50.95 -77.65
C ILE A 522 158.30 -50.97 -78.93
N ASN A 523 158.71 -50.18 -79.95
CA ASN A 523 158.36 -50.15 -81.40
C ASN A 523 156.88 -50.29 -81.89
N ARG A 524 156.26 -49.29 -82.57
CA ARG A 524 156.43 -48.80 -83.99
C ARG A 524 155.99 -49.87 -85.03
N VAL A 525 155.08 -49.66 -86.02
CA VAL A 525 154.70 -48.51 -86.89
C VAL A 525 153.56 -48.99 -87.88
N PRO A 526 152.78 -48.22 -88.72
CA PRO A 526 152.29 -46.80 -88.74
C PRO A 526 150.79 -46.57 -89.19
N LYS A 527 150.37 -45.28 -89.34
CA LYS A 527 149.25 -44.72 -90.18
C LYS A 527 147.78 -44.94 -89.70
N ALA A 528 146.81 -44.00 -89.80
CA ALA A 528 146.79 -42.61 -90.35
C ALA A 528 145.63 -41.72 -89.76
N ARG A 529 145.70 -40.39 -90.02
CA ARG A 529 144.64 -39.32 -90.20
C ARG A 529 143.17 -39.57 -89.79
N ALA A 530 142.34 -38.61 -89.36
CA ALA A 530 142.43 -37.12 -89.25
C ALA A 530 141.18 -36.49 -88.55
N VAL A 531 141.27 -35.20 -88.15
CA VAL A 531 140.20 -34.14 -88.10
C VAL A 531 138.91 -34.44 -87.28
N ALA A 532 138.52 -33.73 -86.21
CA ALA A 532 138.31 -32.29 -85.94
C ALA A 532 137.00 -31.68 -86.50
N THR A 533 136.49 -30.63 -85.83
CA THR A 533 135.22 -29.87 -86.07
C THR A 533 133.88 -30.58 -85.76
N SER A 534 132.76 -29.90 -85.51
CA SER A 534 132.44 -28.78 -84.57
C SER A 534 130.98 -28.33 -84.76
N ARG A 535 130.25 -27.95 -83.68
CA ARG A 535 128.95 -27.24 -83.72
C ARG A 535 127.85 -28.04 -84.48
N THR A 536 126.56 -27.70 -84.52
CA THR A 536 125.72 -26.58 -84.01
C THR A 536 124.33 -27.21 -83.79
N ASP A 537 123.66 -27.04 -82.64
CA ASP A 537 122.64 -25.99 -82.41
C ASP A 537 121.24 -26.40 -82.97
N VAL A 538 120.25 -25.49 -82.88
CA VAL A 538 118.82 -25.63 -83.20
C VAL A 538 117.93 -26.05 -82.02
N SER A 539 117.70 -25.03 -81.19
CA SER A 539 116.44 -24.70 -80.48
C SER A 539 115.20 -24.64 -81.41
N VAL A 540 114.05 -24.17 -80.87
CA VAL A 540 112.74 -23.92 -81.52
C VAL A 540 111.84 -25.17 -81.56
N ARG A 541 110.56 -25.18 -81.14
CA ARG A 541 109.49 -24.14 -81.07
C ARG A 541 108.67 -24.36 -79.75
N SER A 542 108.34 -23.33 -78.94
CA SER A 542 107.08 -22.51 -78.98
C SER A 542 105.77 -23.29 -78.72
N ARG A 543 104.67 -22.76 -78.14
CA ARG A 543 104.26 -21.42 -77.62
C ARG A 543 102.96 -21.60 -76.75
N PRO A 544 102.27 -20.55 -76.20
CA PRO A 544 101.66 -20.63 -74.86
C PRO A 544 100.21 -20.05 -74.79
N ALA A 545 99.84 -19.55 -73.59
CA ALA A 545 99.07 -18.31 -73.33
C ALA A 545 97.59 -18.36 -72.92
N ARG A 546 97.27 -17.55 -71.87
CA ARG A 546 95.96 -17.00 -71.44
C ARG A 546 94.92 -18.03 -70.96
N GLN A 547 93.98 -17.75 -70.04
CA GLN A 547 93.39 -16.49 -69.52
C GLN A 547 93.42 -16.47 -67.95
N SER A 548 93.34 -15.37 -67.19
CA SER A 548 92.47 -14.16 -67.17
C SER A 548 91.06 -14.38 -66.57
N GLY A 549 90.61 -13.44 -65.73
CA GLY A 549 89.24 -13.39 -65.15
C GLY A 549 89.20 -13.84 -63.70
N LEU A 550 88.87 -13.04 -62.67
CA LEU A 550 87.73 -12.12 -62.56
C LEU A 550 86.41 -12.81 -62.97
N ARG A 551 85.70 -13.38 -61.98
CA ARG A 551 84.25 -13.57 -62.02
C ARG A 551 83.60 -12.87 -60.85
N GLU A 552 83.39 -11.59 -61.06
CA GLU A 552 82.28 -10.86 -60.46
C GLU A 552 80.94 -11.42 -60.99
N ASN A 553 79.85 -11.12 -60.29
CA ASN A 553 78.45 -11.26 -60.75
C ASN A 553 77.90 -12.68 -60.98
N GLN A 554 77.27 -13.23 -59.93
CA GLN A 554 75.90 -13.74 -60.10
C GLN A 554 74.92 -12.91 -59.23
N LYS A 555 74.59 -11.73 -59.74
CA LYS A 555 73.63 -10.80 -59.14
C LYS A 555 72.20 -11.20 -59.46
N VAL A 556 71.73 -12.35 -58.93
CA VAL A 556 70.29 -12.60 -58.86
C VAL A 556 69.73 -11.79 -57.69
N LYS A 557 69.04 -10.73 -58.07
CA LYS A 557 68.45 -9.71 -57.21
C LYS A 557 67.26 -10.33 -56.44
N ALA A 558 67.56 -11.09 -55.38
CA ALA A 558 66.55 -11.65 -54.48
C ALA A 558 65.73 -10.49 -53.89
N LYS A 559 64.50 -10.34 -54.39
CA LYS A 559 63.54 -9.31 -53.98
C LYS A 559 63.42 -9.28 -52.46
N ARG A 560 63.43 -8.07 -51.89
CA ARG A 560 62.70 -7.83 -50.64
C ARG A 560 61.26 -8.35 -50.85
N PRO A 561 60.73 -9.27 -50.02
CA PRO A 561 59.31 -9.32 -49.80
C PRO A 561 58.96 -8.08 -48.97
N SER A 562 58.53 -7.03 -49.67
CA SER A 562 57.81 -5.92 -49.05
C SER A 562 56.66 -6.48 -48.20
N ARG A 563 56.58 -6.06 -46.92
CA ARG A 563 55.37 -6.27 -46.11
C ARG A 563 54.16 -5.80 -46.92
N PRO A 564 53.15 -6.65 -47.18
CA PRO A 564 51.88 -6.14 -47.64
C PRO A 564 51.26 -5.35 -46.48
N VAL A 565 51.10 -4.04 -46.67
CA VAL A 565 50.11 -3.28 -45.88
C VAL A 565 48.75 -3.74 -46.39
N LEU A 566 48.18 -4.75 -45.73
CA LEU A 566 46.78 -5.08 -45.90
C LEU A 566 45.96 -3.93 -45.29
N VAL A 567 45.49 -3.04 -46.16
CA VAL A 567 44.40 -2.12 -45.84
C VAL A 567 43.15 -2.97 -45.65
N ALA A 568 42.88 -3.34 -44.40
CA ALA A 568 41.61 -3.95 -44.03
C ALA A 568 40.55 -2.84 -43.97
N THR A 569 39.76 -2.71 -45.05
CA THR A 569 38.52 -1.96 -45.01
C THR A 569 37.54 -2.71 -44.10
N ILE A 570 37.49 -2.34 -42.83
CA ILE A 570 36.52 -2.88 -41.88
C ILE A 570 35.16 -2.27 -42.23
N ALA A 571 34.23 -3.08 -42.70
CA ALA A 571 32.83 -2.69 -42.77
C ALA A 571 32.30 -2.55 -41.34
N LEU A 572 31.92 -1.33 -40.95
CA LEU A 572 31.30 -1.09 -39.64
C LEU A 572 29.91 -1.74 -39.62
N PRO A 573 29.57 -2.56 -38.62
CA PRO A 573 28.21 -3.08 -38.48
C PRO A 573 27.22 -1.95 -38.15
N ASP A 574 26.01 -2.02 -38.68
CA ASP A 574 24.97 -0.97 -38.59
C ASP A 574 24.65 -0.49 -37.16
N ALA A 575 24.96 -1.31 -36.15
CA ALA A 575 24.82 -0.96 -34.74
C ALA A 575 25.71 0.21 -34.27
N LEU A 576 26.78 0.55 -35.02
CA LEU A 576 27.71 1.64 -34.70
C LEU A 576 27.53 2.89 -35.57
N LEU A 577 26.53 2.92 -36.46
CA LEU A 577 26.16 4.14 -37.19
C LEU A 577 25.35 5.08 -36.27
N PRO A 578 25.65 6.39 -36.23
CA PRO A 578 24.92 7.33 -35.39
C PRO A 578 23.47 7.45 -35.86
N LYS A 579 22.53 6.93 -35.06
CA LYS A 579 21.09 7.05 -35.32
C LYS A 579 20.68 8.52 -35.19
N ARG A 580 20.36 9.14 -36.33
CA ARG A 580 19.86 10.51 -36.42
C ARG A 580 18.53 10.62 -35.63
N PRO A 581 18.39 11.52 -34.65
CA PRO A 581 17.11 11.71 -33.97
C PRO A 581 16.06 12.21 -34.97
N PRO A 582 14.79 11.77 -34.85
CA PRO A 582 13.71 12.27 -35.70
C PRO A 582 13.51 13.77 -35.46
N LYS A 583 13.24 14.51 -36.54
CA LYS A 583 12.94 15.94 -36.45
C LYS A 583 11.67 16.12 -35.61
N LEU A 584 11.72 17.02 -34.63
CA LEU A 584 10.53 17.65 -34.08
C LEU A 584 9.75 18.29 -35.24
N GLY A 585 8.59 17.73 -35.55
CA GLY A 585 7.65 18.34 -36.48
C GLY A 585 7.04 19.55 -35.81
N ALA A 586 7.16 20.72 -36.43
CA ALA A 586 6.27 21.82 -36.15
C ALA A 586 4.92 21.53 -36.82
N HIS A 587 3.85 21.46 -36.03
CA HIS A 587 2.54 22.07 -36.30
C HIS A 587 1.67 21.99 -35.04
#